data_AF-A0A5B8VZW6-F1
#
_entry.id   AF-A0A5B8VZW6-F1
#
_cell.length_a   1.000
_cell.length_b   1.000
_cell.length_c   1.000
_cell.angle_alpha   90.00
_cell.angle_beta   90.00
_cell.angle_gamma   90.00
#
_symmetry.space_group_name_H-M   'P 1'
#
loop_
_entity.id
_entity.type
_entity.pdbx_description
1 polymer ?
#
loop_
_entity_poly.entity_id
_entity_poly.type
_entity_poly.pdbx_seq_one_letter_code
_entity_poly.pdbx_strand_id
1 'polypeptide(L)'
;MIDVKLDIKAIPVPLRYQPIYKIVMLLAVLRYGCAKPYAATFLKLHLYMWALRSNENQQILTAIKTKTRDSIVPWVFEPALDQVITLAVINDFCSRTIRAADLQIEIKEKGLEFLTKLEALELFAEDIGRVKDIGVVPQSLIAAVNKKWELY
;
A
#
# COMPACT_ATOMS: atom_id res chain seq x y z
N MET A 1 2.55 4.50 52.95
CA MET A 1 2.13 3.56 51.88
C MET A 1 1.54 4.42 50.78
N ILE A 2 2.20 4.51 49.62
CA ILE A 2 1.76 5.38 48.53
C ILE A 2 0.65 4.66 47.77
N ASP A 3 -0.52 5.27 47.71
CA ASP A 3 -1.69 4.76 46.99
C ASP A 3 -1.51 5.07 45.50
N VAL A 4 -1.09 4.07 44.71
CA VAL A 4 -0.90 4.21 43.26
C VAL A 4 -2.22 3.84 42.57
N LYS A 5 -2.98 4.85 42.16
CA LYS A 5 -4.14 4.65 41.28
C LYS A 5 -3.70 4.65 39.82
N LEU A 6 -3.71 3.49 39.19
CA LEU A 6 -3.45 3.33 37.75
C LEU A 6 -4.70 3.76 36.97
N ASP A 7 -4.65 4.93 36.35
CA ASP A 7 -5.66 5.40 35.41
C ASP A 7 -5.38 4.80 34.02
N ILE A 8 -6.02 3.66 33.71
CA ILE A 8 -5.87 2.95 32.43
C ILE A 8 -6.66 3.71 31.36
N LYS A 9 -6.07 4.77 30.82
CA LYS A 9 -6.61 5.48 29.66
C LYS A 9 -6.46 4.61 28.41
N ALA A 10 -7.44 4.69 27.50
CA ALA A 10 -7.36 4.03 26.20
C ALA A 10 -6.10 4.52 25.46
N ILE A 11 -5.23 3.59 25.06
CA ILE A 11 -4.04 3.92 24.28
C ILE A 11 -4.49 4.26 22.85
N PRO A 12 -4.22 5.48 22.36
CA PRO A 12 -4.54 5.81 20.98
C PRO A 12 -3.71 4.95 20.03
N VAL A 13 -4.38 4.17 19.19
CA VAL A 13 -3.72 3.36 18.16
C VAL A 13 -3.43 4.27 16.96
N PRO A 14 -2.16 4.46 16.56
CA PRO A 14 -1.85 5.29 15.40
C PRO A 14 -2.59 4.82 14.15
N LEU A 15 -3.04 5.77 13.32
CA LEU A 15 -3.87 5.50 12.15
C LEU A 15 -3.28 4.41 11.23
N ARG A 16 -1.95 4.40 11.08
CA ARG A 16 -1.20 3.40 10.30
C ARG A 16 -1.36 1.96 10.76
N TYR A 17 -1.81 1.72 11.98
CA TYR A 17 -2.11 0.37 12.48
C TYR A 17 -3.58 0.01 12.34
N GLN A 18 -4.45 0.96 11.97
CA GLN A 18 -5.87 0.70 11.81
C GLN A 18 -6.11 -0.08 10.50
N PRO A 19 -6.87 -1.19 10.54
CA PRO A 19 -7.14 -2.00 9.35
C PRO A 19 -7.82 -1.21 8.23
N ILE A 20 -8.75 -0.32 8.59
CA ILE A 20 -9.50 0.47 7.59
C ILE A 20 -8.57 1.37 6.77
N TYR A 21 -7.64 2.06 7.43
CA TYR A 21 -6.64 2.89 6.76
C TYR A 21 -5.82 2.05 5.76
N LYS A 22 -5.37 0.86 6.16
CA LYS A 22 -4.60 -0.03 5.28
C LYS A 22 -5.42 -0.55 4.11
N ILE A 23 -6.72 -0.81 4.28
CA ILE A 23 -7.62 -1.17 3.17
C ILE A 23 -7.72 0.01 2.20
N VAL A 24 -7.91 1.24 2.68
CA VAL A 24 -7.94 2.43 1.81
C VAL A 24 -6.64 2.56 1.03
N MET A 25 -5.49 2.39 1.69
CA MET A 25 -4.19 2.44 1.03
C MET A 25 -4.02 1.31 0.01
N LEU A 26 -4.48 0.09 0.30
CA LEU A 26 -4.47 -1.02 -0.64
C LEU A 26 -5.28 -0.68 -1.90
N LEU A 27 -6.50 -0.16 -1.73
CA LEU A 27 -7.36 0.23 -2.85
C LEU A 27 -6.75 1.38 -3.66
N ALA A 28 -6.17 2.38 -3.00
CA ALA A 28 -5.46 3.48 -3.66
C ALA A 28 -4.27 2.97 -4.48
N VAL A 29 -3.46 2.06 -3.93
CA VAL A 29 -2.31 1.46 -4.63
C VAL A 29 -2.76 0.65 -5.85
N LEU A 30 -3.82 -0.14 -5.72
CA LEU A 30 -4.39 -0.88 -6.85
C LEU A 30 -4.92 0.08 -7.92
N ARG A 31 -5.64 1.13 -7.54
CA ARG A 31 -6.28 2.07 -8.47
C ARG A 31 -5.31 3.03 -9.17
N TYR A 32 -4.34 3.56 -8.44
CA TYR A 32 -3.45 4.64 -8.90
C TYR A 32 -2.02 4.17 -9.15
N GLY A 33 -1.57 3.12 -8.43
CA GLY A 33 -0.26 2.51 -8.62
C GLY A 33 -0.23 1.44 -9.72
N CYS A 34 -1.37 1.02 -10.26
CA CYS A 34 -1.44 -0.04 -11.26
C CYS A 34 -2.21 0.39 -12.52
N ALA A 35 -1.78 -0.14 -13.67
CA ALA A 35 -2.56 -0.06 -14.90
C ALA A 35 -3.80 -0.95 -14.81
N LYS A 36 -4.78 -0.71 -15.67
CA LYS A 36 -5.94 -1.61 -15.80
C LYS A 36 -5.47 -3.05 -16.05
N PRO A 37 -6.10 -4.04 -15.40
CA PRO A 37 -7.36 -3.96 -14.64
C PRO A 37 -7.17 -3.70 -13.14
N TYR A 38 -6.16 -2.93 -12.74
CA TYR A 38 -5.90 -2.54 -11.35
C TYR A 38 -5.57 -3.74 -10.47
N ALA A 39 -4.59 -4.52 -10.95
CA ALA A 39 -4.09 -5.72 -10.28
C ALA A 39 -2.58 -5.62 -9.96
N ALA A 40 -2.19 -6.19 -8.83
CA ALA A 40 -0.82 -6.18 -8.34
C ALA A 40 -0.41 -7.51 -7.70
N THR A 41 0.86 -7.88 -7.87
CA THR A 41 1.50 -8.93 -7.09
C THR A 41 1.76 -8.48 -5.65
N PHE A 42 1.92 -9.44 -4.74
CA PHE A 42 2.29 -9.16 -3.35
C PHE A 42 3.55 -8.30 -3.22
N LEU A 43 4.59 -8.60 -4.01
CA LEU A 43 5.83 -7.82 -4.01
C LEU A 43 5.57 -6.34 -4.30
N LYS A 44 4.77 -6.05 -5.33
CA LYS A 44 4.42 -4.67 -5.69
C LYS A 44 3.64 -4.00 -4.56
N LEU A 45 2.64 -4.66 -3.99
CA LEU A 45 1.85 -4.09 -2.90
C LEU A 45 2.71 -3.76 -1.68
N HIS A 46 3.59 -4.68 -1.29
CA HIS A 46 4.52 -4.45 -0.19
C HIS A 46 5.45 -3.28 -0.44
N LEU A 47 5.98 -3.14 -1.66
CA LEU A 47 6.87 -2.03 -2.00
C LEU A 47 6.17 -0.68 -1.97
N TYR A 48 4.93 -0.60 -2.42
CA TYR A 48 4.14 0.62 -2.25
C TYR A 48 3.89 0.92 -0.78
N MET A 49 3.50 -0.09 0.03
CA MET A 49 3.29 0.11 1.47
C MET A 49 4.58 0.57 2.17
N TRP A 50 5.75 0.06 1.75
CA TRP A 50 7.05 0.53 2.24
C TRP A 50 7.35 1.97 1.80
N ALA A 51 7.10 2.29 0.52
CA ALA A 51 7.31 3.62 -0.05
C ALA A 51 6.48 4.70 0.68
N LEU A 52 5.26 4.37 1.09
CA LEU A 52 4.37 5.30 1.78
C LEU A 52 4.77 5.58 3.24
N ARG A 53 5.73 4.83 3.82
CA ARG A 53 6.12 5.02 5.23
C ARG A 53 6.89 6.30 5.50
N SER A 54 7.59 6.84 4.51
CA SER A 54 8.36 8.08 4.63
C SER A 54 8.51 8.77 3.27
N ASN A 55 8.91 10.04 3.26
CA ASN A 55 9.10 10.80 2.04
C ASN A 55 10.32 10.31 1.24
N GLU A 56 11.36 9.87 1.94
CA GLU A 56 12.57 9.32 1.35
C GLU A 56 12.27 8.02 0.58
N ASN A 57 11.49 7.11 1.18
CA ASN A 57 11.11 5.86 0.50
C ASN A 57 10.21 6.14 -0.71
N GLN A 58 9.30 7.12 -0.61
CA GLN A 58 8.47 7.56 -1.72
C GLN A 58 9.33 8.10 -2.87
N GLN A 59 10.32 8.95 -2.57
CA GLN A 59 11.25 9.48 -3.57
C GLN A 59 12.03 8.38 -4.27
N ILE A 60 12.46 7.33 -3.55
CA ILE A 60 13.16 6.18 -4.16
C ILE A 60 12.25 5.46 -5.17
N LEU A 61 11.00 5.16 -4.79
CA LEU A 61 10.08 4.49 -5.71
C LEU A 61 9.71 5.36 -6.91
N THR A 62 9.58 6.67 -6.70
CA THR A 62 9.38 7.65 -7.79
C THR A 62 10.60 7.72 -8.71
N ALA A 63 11.82 7.71 -8.18
CA ALA A 63 13.05 7.71 -8.97
C ALA A 63 13.19 6.43 -9.82
N ILE A 64 12.80 5.29 -9.26
CA ILE A 64 12.70 4.03 -10.00
C ILE A 64 11.70 4.16 -11.15
N LYS A 65 10.50 4.71 -10.89
CA LYS A 65 9.48 4.94 -11.93
C LYS A 65 10.00 5.82 -13.06
N THR A 66 10.70 6.91 -12.73
CA THR A 66 11.26 7.85 -13.71
C THR A 66 12.56 7.36 -14.33
N LYS A 67 13.01 6.14 -14.00
CA LYS A 67 14.27 5.53 -14.47
C LYS A 67 15.52 6.36 -14.14
N THR A 68 15.44 7.22 -13.13
CA THR A 68 16.59 7.96 -12.61
C THR A 68 17.34 7.15 -11.55
N ARG A 69 16.83 5.98 -11.18
CA ARG A 69 17.45 4.97 -10.33
C ARG A 69 17.07 3.57 -10.83
N ASP A 70 18.01 2.62 -10.83
CA ASP A 70 17.79 1.23 -11.28
C ASP A 70 17.98 0.17 -10.18
N SER A 71 18.24 0.60 -8.94
CA SER A 71 18.33 -0.23 -7.74
C SER A 71 17.32 0.21 -6.68
N ILE A 72 17.05 -0.65 -5.71
CA ILE A 72 16.28 -0.29 -4.51
C ILE A 72 17.16 -0.42 -3.27
N VAL A 73 16.84 0.31 -2.21
CA VAL A 73 17.47 0.08 -0.91
C VAL A 73 16.87 -1.16 -0.24
N PRO A 74 17.58 -1.80 0.71
CA PRO A 74 16.98 -2.84 1.53
C PRO A 74 15.68 -2.34 2.17
N TRP A 75 14.61 -3.11 2.00
CA TRP A 75 13.28 -2.75 2.46
C TRP A 75 12.65 -3.93 3.21
N VAL A 76 11.61 -3.65 3.98
CA VAL A 76 10.94 -4.64 4.83
C VAL A 76 9.49 -4.80 4.45
N PHE A 77 8.99 -6.03 4.59
CA PHE A 77 7.59 -6.34 4.36
C PHE A 77 6.65 -5.50 5.24
N GLU A 78 5.40 -5.40 4.76
CA GLU A 78 4.28 -4.85 5.53
C GLU A 78 3.60 -6.00 6.29
N PRO A 79 3.82 -6.13 7.61
CA PRO A 79 3.41 -7.33 8.34
C PRO A 79 1.90 -7.58 8.31
N ALA A 80 1.09 -6.52 8.19
CA ALA A 80 -0.35 -6.63 8.20
C ALA A 80 -0.98 -6.86 6.82
N LEU A 81 -0.18 -6.89 5.74
CA LEU A 81 -0.73 -6.82 4.38
C LEU A 81 -1.62 -8.01 4.06
N ASP A 82 -1.26 -9.22 4.51
CA ASP A 82 -2.07 -10.41 4.25
C ASP A 82 -3.43 -10.35 4.97
N GLN A 83 -3.48 -9.90 6.23
CA GLN A 83 -4.76 -9.71 6.92
C GLN A 83 -5.60 -8.62 6.23
N VAL A 84 -4.97 -7.53 5.78
CA VAL A 84 -5.64 -6.43 5.07
C VAL A 84 -6.24 -6.90 3.75
N ILE A 85 -5.49 -7.65 2.95
CA ILE A 85 -5.97 -8.27 1.70
C ILE A 85 -7.12 -9.22 2.01
N THR A 86 -6.98 -10.06 3.03
CA THR A 86 -8.02 -11.02 3.43
C THR A 86 -9.32 -10.30 3.82
N LEU A 87 -9.24 -9.24 4.62
CA LEU A 87 -10.39 -8.41 4.97
C LEU A 87 -11.00 -7.73 3.73
N ALA A 88 -10.19 -7.20 2.83
CA ALA A 88 -10.67 -6.58 1.59
C ALA A 88 -11.39 -7.59 0.68
N VAL A 89 -10.91 -8.83 0.63
CA VAL A 89 -11.55 -9.93 -0.12
C VAL A 89 -12.87 -10.36 0.53
N ILE A 90 -12.90 -10.56 1.85
CA ILE A 90 -14.13 -10.90 2.60
C ILE A 90 -15.21 -9.84 2.41
N ASN A 91 -14.82 -8.56 2.36
CA ASN A 91 -15.73 -7.45 2.17
C ASN A 91 -16.05 -7.15 0.68
N ASP A 92 -15.58 -7.99 -0.24
CA ASP A 92 -15.81 -7.88 -1.68
C ASP A 92 -15.25 -6.61 -2.34
N PHE A 93 -14.24 -5.98 -1.72
CA PHE A 93 -13.51 -4.86 -2.31
C PHE A 93 -12.42 -5.31 -3.28
N CYS A 94 -11.86 -6.50 -3.05
CA CYS A 94 -10.83 -7.08 -3.89
C CYS A 94 -11.13 -8.54 -4.20
N SER A 95 -10.46 -9.08 -5.22
CA SER A 95 -10.41 -10.50 -5.52
C SER A 95 -8.96 -10.98 -5.60
N ARG A 96 -8.77 -12.29 -5.43
CA ARG A 96 -7.50 -12.97 -5.71
C ARG A 96 -7.60 -13.60 -7.09
N THR A 97 -6.67 -13.26 -7.98
CA THR A 97 -6.61 -13.82 -9.34
C THR A 97 -5.22 -14.40 -9.59
N ILE A 98 -5.14 -15.42 -10.45
CA ILE A 98 -3.85 -15.99 -10.87
C ILE A 98 -3.58 -15.53 -12.30
N ARG A 99 -2.42 -14.91 -12.54
CA ARG A 99 -2.00 -14.47 -13.86
C ARG A 99 -0.51 -14.77 -14.04
N ALA A 100 -0.17 -15.45 -15.14
CA ALA A 100 1.20 -15.86 -15.42
C ALA A 100 1.89 -16.59 -14.23
N ALA A 101 1.15 -17.47 -13.57
CA ALA A 101 1.58 -18.22 -12.36
C ALA A 101 1.77 -17.40 -11.07
N ASP A 102 1.50 -16.09 -11.07
CA ASP A 102 1.55 -15.26 -9.87
C ASP A 102 0.16 -14.99 -9.29
N LEU A 103 0.06 -15.03 -7.96
CA LEU A 103 -1.10 -14.54 -7.22
C LEU A 103 -1.13 -13.01 -7.29
N GLN A 104 -2.21 -12.47 -7.83
CA GLN A 104 -2.49 -11.05 -7.90
C GLN A 104 -3.72 -10.69 -7.10
N ILE A 105 -3.70 -9.49 -6.53
CA ILE A 105 -4.86 -8.86 -5.91
C ILE A 105 -5.39 -7.84 -6.90
N GLU A 106 -6.70 -7.90 -7.15
CA GLU A 106 -7.38 -7.05 -8.11
C GLU A 106 -8.55 -6.35 -7.42
N ILE A 107 -8.73 -5.05 -7.69
CA ILE A 107 -9.86 -4.30 -7.14
C ILE A 107 -11.17 -4.70 -7.84
N LYS A 108 -12.24 -4.85 -7.08
CA LYS A 108 -13.60 -5.04 -7.61
C LYS A 108 -14.33 -3.70 -7.72
N GLU A 109 -15.45 -3.70 -8.43
CA GLU A 109 -16.32 -2.52 -8.58
C GLU A 109 -16.70 -1.90 -7.24
N LYS A 110 -17.14 -2.70 -6.27
CA LYS A 110 -17.45 -2.25 -4.91
C LYS A 110 -16.26 -1.54 -4.23
N GLY A 111 -15.03 -2.01 -4.46
CA GLY A 111 -13.82 -1.38 -3.94
C GLY A 111 -13.54 -0.03 -4.61
N LEU A 112 -13.79 0.08 -5.92
CA LEU A 112 -13.67 1.34 -6.67
C LEU A 112 -14.71 2.36 -6.19
N GLU A 113 -15.96 1.96 -6.05
CA GLU A 113 -17.03 2.82 -5.53
C GLU A 113 -16.72 3.31 -4.11
N PHE A 114 -16.22 2.43 -3.25
CA PHE A 114 -15.83 2.78 -1.89
C PHE A 114 -14.73 3.83 -1.88
N LEU A 115 -13.65 3.61 -2.65
CA LEU A 115 -12.57 4.58 -2.77
C LEU A 115 -13.06 5.93 -3.33
N THR A 116 -13.94 5.90 -4.34
CA THR A 116 -14.50 7.12 -4.96
C THR A 116 -15.31 7.93 -3.95
N LYS A 117 -16.10 7.27 -3.10
CA LYS A 117 -16.85 7.93 -2.01
C LYS A 117 -15.92 8.56 -0.98
N LEU A 118 -14.82 7.90 -0.62
CA LEU A 118 -13.83 8.46 0.31
C LEU A 118 -13.16 9.71 -0.27
N GLU A 119 -12.80 9.68 -1.55
CA GLU A 119 -12.21 10.83 -2.25
C GLU A 119 -13.18 12.01 -2.35
N ALA A 120 -14.47 11.74 -2.62
CA ALA A 120 -15.50 12.77 -2.64
C ALA A 120 -15.73 13.42 -1.25
N LEU A 121 -15.43 12.70 -0.18
CA LEU A 121 -15.47 13.19 1.20
C LEU A 121 -14.12 13.76 1.68
N GLU A 122 -13.12 13.82 0.79
CA GLU A 122 -11.74 14.28 1.09
C GLU A 122 -11.06 13.48 2.23
N LEU A 123 -11.51 12.25 2.48
CA LEU A 123 -10.92 11.39 3.51
C LEU A 123 -9.62 10.78 3.00
N PHE A 124 -8.57 10.86 3.83
CA PHE A 124 -7.21 10.36 3.51
C PHE A 124 -6.59 11.02 2.26
N ALA A 125 -7.01 12.25 1.92
CA ALA A 125 -6.60 12.93 0.70
C ALA A 125 -5.08 13.05 0.54
N GLU A 126 -4.36 13.36 1.62
CA GLU A 126 -2.89 13.44 1.60
C GLU A 126 -2.25 12.10 1.24
N ASP A 127 -2.60 11.01 1.94
CA ASP A 127 -2.04 9.69 1.70
C ASP A 127 -2.39 9.14 0.31
N ILE A 128 -3.65 9.33 -0.13
CA ILE A 128 -4.07 8.99 -1.49
C ILE A 128 -3.29 9.82 -2.52
N GLY A 129 -3.06 11.11 -2.23
CA GLY A 129 -2.21 11.99 -3.02
C GLY A 129 -0.81 11.43 -3.20
N ARG A 130 -0.18 10.96 -2.13
CA ARG A 130 1.16 10.34 -2.20
C ARG A 130 1.20 9.10 -3.10
N VAL A 131 0.13 8.30 -3.11
CA VAL A 131 0.01 7.17 -4.05
C VAL A 131 -0.14 7.67 -5.50
N LYS A 132 -0.92 8.73 -5.73
CA LYS A 132 -1.09 9.34 -7.07
C LYS A 132 0.22 9.96 -7.58
N ASP A 133 1.00 10.58 -6.71
CA ASP A 133 2.31 11.15 -7.04
C ASP A 133 3.30 10.07 -7.50
N ILE A 134 3.34 8.93 -6.78
CA ILE A 134 4.08 7.76 -7.25
C ILE A 134 3.47 7.30 -8.58
N GLY A 135 2.15 7.18 -8.70
CA GLY A 135 1.46 6.75 -9.92
C GLY A 135 1.86 5.34 -10.38
N VAL A 136 1.60 4.99 -11.64
CA VAL A 136 1.78 3.61 -12.12
C VAL A 136 3.25 3.21 -12.24
N VAL A 137 3.64 2.14 -11.55
CA VAL A 137 4.96 1.48 -11.69
C VAL A 137 4.78 0.06 -12.26
N PRO A 138 5.41 -0.29 -13.40
CA PRO A 138 5.30 -1.64 -13.97
C PRO A 138 5.76 -2.74 -13.01
N GLN A 139 5.02 -3.86 -12.95
CA GLN A 139 5.38 -5.00 -12.09
C GLN A 139 6.76 -5.58 -12.48
N SER A 140 7.07 -5.63 -13.78
CA SER A 140 8.37 -6.07 -14.30
C SER A 140 9.53 -5.18 -13.84
N LEU A 141 9.32 -3.86 -13.79
CA LEU A 141 10.31 -2.92 -13.30
C LEU A 141 10.58 -3.16 -11.82
N ILE A 142 9.53 -3.32 -11.01
CA ILE A 142 9.64 -3.68 -9.59
C ILE A 142 10.42 -4.98 -9.40
N ALA A 143 10.09 -6.02 -10.16
CA ALA A 143 10.78 -7.30 -10.07
C ALA A 143 12.26 -7.21 -10.48
N ALA A 144 12.60 -6.32 -11.43
CA ALA A 144 13.97 -6.10 -11.87
C ALA A 144 14.80 -5.36 -10.81
N VAL A 145 14.30 -4.24 -10.30
CA VAL A 145 15.04 -3.45 -9.29
C VAL A 145 15.15 -4.18 -7.96
N ASN A 146 14.15 -5.00 -7.59
CA ASN A 146 14.20 -5.76 -6.34
C ASN A 146 15.30 -6.85 -6.32
N LYS A 147 15.88 -7.19 -7.47
CA LYS A 147 17.04 -8.10 -7.57
C LYS A 147 18.37 -7.39 -7.33
N LYS A 148 18.38 -6.06 -7.27
CA LYS A 148 19.57 -5.22 -7.10
C LYS A 148 19.39 -4.32 -5.90
N TRP A 149 20.12 -4.61 -4.82
CA TRP A 149 20.09 -3.77 -3.62
C TRP A 149 21.38 -2.96 -3.52
N GLU A 150 21.21 -1.65 -3.38
CA GLU A 150 22.31 -0.72 -3.17
C GLU A 150 21.93 0.19 -2.01
N LEU A 151 22.86 0.40 -1.08
CA LEU A 151 22.63 1.25 0.09
C LEU A 151 22.65 2.74 -0.29
N TYR A 152 23.25 3.09 -1.42
CA TYR A 152 23.43 4.45 -1.94
C TYR A 152 23.36 4.42 -3.46
#